data_AF-D6PDX4-F1
#
_entry.id   AF-D6PDX4-F1
#
_cell.length_a   1.000
_cell.length_b   1.000
_cell.length_c   1.000
_cell.angle_alpha   90.00
_cell.angle_beta   90.00
_cell.angle_gamma   90.00
#
_symmetry.space_group_name_H-M   'P 1'
#
loop_
_entity.id
_entity.type
_entity.pdbx_description
1 polymer ?
#
loop_
_entity_poly.entity_id
_entity_poly.type
_entity_poly.pdbx_seq_one_letter_code
_entity_poly.pdbx_strand_id
1 'polypeptide(L)'
;MFVQLVECVSRNYSKPNVEVNDLTVFGTNPQHIYVQNQFTGEGSNPYVVFRWSKAAGEVYGRGPLLNSMPAIKTCNLVIEMILENAQMAISGMYQMEDDGIINVDTIQLLPGTIIPRSPSSRGLEPIKNAGNFNVADLVLKDMRQNINEHYTMKC
;
A
#
# COMPACT_ATOMS: atom_id res chain seq x y z
N MET A 1 -23.39 25.39 17.23
CA MET A 1 -22.73 26.11 16.11
C MET A 1 -21.24 25.97 16.34
N PHE A 2 -20.51 25.29 15.45
CA PHE A 2 -19.07 25.11 15.58
C PHE A 2 -18.37 26.18 14.75
N VAL A 3 -17.43 26.90 15.35
CA VAL A 3 -16.60 27.89 14.64
C VAL A 3 -15.30 27.20 14.24
N GLN A 4 -14.99 27.22 12.95
CA GLN A 4 -13.70 26.75 12.44
C GLN A 4 -12.66 27.88 12.62
N LEU A 5 -11.64 27.58 13.42
CA LEU A 5 -10.49 28.45 13.63
C LEU A 5 -9.30 27.90 12.87
N VAL A 6 -8.60 28.77 12.16
CA VAL A 6 -7.35 28.46 11.47
C VAL A 6 -6.23 29.23 12.17
N GLU A 7 -5.25 28.49 12.65
CA GLU A 7 -4.01 29.05 13.21
C GLU A 7 -2.95 29.07 12.10
N CYS A 8 -2.36 30.23 11.85
CA CYS A 8 -1.30 30.41 10.87
C CYS A 8 -0.09 31.08 11.52
N VAL A 9 1.09 30.48 11.35
CA VAL A 9 2.37 31.11 11.69
C VAL A 9 3.11 31.44 10.42
N SER A 10 3.43 32.72 10.22
CA SER A 10 4.22 33.19 9.10
C SER A 10 5.49 33.86 9.59
N ARG A 11 6.60 33.62 8.88
CA ARG A 11 7.84 34.35 9.13
C ARG A 11 7.70 35.75 8.56
N ASN A 12 7.92 36.76 9.39
CA ASN A 12 7.89 38.16 8.98
C ASN A 12 9.30 38.59 8.55
N TYR A 13 9.42 39.09 7.32
CA TYR A 13 10.69 39.52 6.71
C TYR A 13 10.89 41.05 6.73
N SER A 14 10.03 41.81 7.41
CA SER A 14 10.09 43.28 7.41
C SER A 14 11.37 43.84 8.04
N LYS A 15 12.02 43.12 8.96
CA LYS A 15 13.30 43.52 9.56
C LYS A 15 14.39 42.51 9.17
N PRO A 16 15.42 42.90 8.41
CA PRO A 16 16.54 42.01 8.15
C PRO A 16 17.29 41.70 9.46
N ASN A 17 17.83 40.48 9.58
CA ASN A 17 18.58 39.97 10.74
C ASN A 17 17.81 39.78 12.06
N VAL A 18 16.49 39.88 12.08
CA VAL A 18 15.68 39.52 13.27
C VAL A 18 14.71 38.41 12.89
N GLU A 19 14.76 37.30 13.62
CA GLU A 19 13.74 36.26 13.48
C GLU A 19 12.45 36.71 14.18
N VAL A 20 11.42 36.95 13.37
CA VAL A 20 10.09 37.34 13.81
C VAL A 20 9.09 36.40 13.19
N ASN A 21 8.26 35.76 14.01
CA ASN A 21 7.17 34.89 13.59
C ASN A 21 5.85 35.47 14.08
N ASP A 22 4.94 35.76 13.14
CA ASP A 22 3.62 36.28 13.43
C ASP A 22 2.63 35.11 13.50
N LEU A 23 1.98 34.93 14.65
CA LEU A 23 0.89 33.99 14.86
C LEU A 23 -0.44 34.72 14.69
N THR A 24 -1.20 34.31 13.69
CA THR A 24 -2.55 34.84 13.43
C THR A 24 -3.57 33.71 13.53
N VAL A 25 -4.60 33.90 14.36
CA VAL A 25 -5.74 32.99 14.47
C VAL A 25 -6.96 33.69 13.87
N PHE A 26 -7.50 33.15 12.77
CA PHE A 26 -8.66 33.72 12.09
C PHE A 26 -9.78 32.68 11.94
N GLY A 27 -11.02 33.14 12.05
CA GLY A 27 -12.21 32.36 11.73
C GLY A 27 -12.42 32.28 10.23
N THR A 28 -12.87 31.12 9.73
CA THR A 28 -13.21 30.98 8.30
C THR A 28 -14.57 31.58 7.98
N ASN A 29 -15.54 31.51 8.91
CA ASN A 29 -16.90 32.04 8.79
C ASN A 29 -17.46 32.42 10.18
N PRO A 30 -17.64 33.71 10.52
CA PRO A 30 -17.21 34.91 9.81
C PRO A 30 -15.69 35.07 9.80
N GLN A 31 -15.16 35.77 8.79
CA GLN A 31 -13.74 36.14 8.72
C GLN A 31 -13.44 37.19 9.79
N HIS A 32 -13.05 36.72 10.96
CA HIS A 32 -12.66 37.56 12.08
C HIS A 32 -11.32 37.08 12.60
N ILE A 33 -10.39 38.01 12.80
CA ILE A 33 -9.11 37.72 13.42
C ILE A 33 -9.31 37.78 14.93
N TYR A 34 -9.14 36.65 15.60
CA TYR A 34 -9.35 36.55 17.05
C TYR A 34 -8.09 36.90 17.83
N VAL A 35 -6.93 36.48 17.34
CA VAL A 35 -5.65 36.63 18.03
C VAL A 35 -4.56 36.95 17.02
N GLN A 36 -3.74 37.95 17.35
CA GLN A 36 -2.48 38.26 16.68
C GLN A 36 -1.41 38.39 17.74
N ASN A 37 -0.45 37.48 17.73
CA ASN A 37 0.72 37.52 18.59
C ASN A 37 1.98 37.52 17.73
N GLN A 38 3.01 38.20 18.21
CA GLN A 38 4.30 38.25 17.55
C GLN A 38 5.35 37.64 18.46
N PHE A 39 6.03 36.61 17.96
CA PHE A 39 7.17 36.00 18.64
C PHE A 39 8.46 36.54 18.03
N THR A 40 9.35 37.06 18.88
CA THR A 40 10.63 37.65 18.48
C THR A 40 11.77 36.93 19.20
N GLY A 41 12.89 36.73 18.50
CA GLY A 41 14.10 36.08 19.05
C GLY A 41 14.53 34.84 18.27
N GLU A 42 15.76 34.38 18.51
CA GLU A 42 16.28 33.14 17.91
C GLU A 42 15.46 31.94 18.39
N GLY A 43 14.96 31.13 17.45
CA GLY A 43 14.10 30.00 17.78
C GLY A 43 12.69 30.37 18.25
N SER A 44 12.23 31.60 17.97
CA SER A 44 10.91 32.11 18.36
C SER A 44 9.70 31.42 17.72
N ASN A 45 9.90 30.42 16.85
CA ASN A 45 8.79 29.67 16.28
C ASN A 45 8.20 28.70 17.34
N PRO A 46 6.92 28.85 17.73
CA PRO A 46 6.31 27.99 18.75
C PRO A 46 6.09 26.55 18.29
N TYR A 47 6.18 26.25 16.98
CA TYR A 47 5.97 24.91 16.44
C TYR A 47 7.29 24.22 16.09
N VAL A 48 7.48 23.01 16.63
CA VAL A 48 8.57 22.11 16.25
C VAL A 48 8.08 21.16 15.17
N VAL A 49 8.34 21.50 13.91
CA VAL A 49 7.99 20.64 12.76
C VAL A 49 9.11 19.65 12.50
N PHE A 50 9.03 18.47 13.11
CA PHE A 50 10.00 17.40 12.88
C PHE A 50 9.74 16.68 11.54
N ARG A 51 10.81 16.21 10.90
CA ARG A 51 10.76 15.41 9.66
C ARG A 51 11.58 14.15 9.85
N TRP A 52 11.02 12.98 9.52
CA TRP A 52 11.75 11.72 9.65
C TRP A 52 12.89 11.58 8.61
N SER A 53 12.62 11.92 7.35
CA SER A 53 13.61 11.97 6.28
C SER A 53 13.53 13.32 5.57
N LYS A 54 14.68 13.90 5.21
CA LYS A 54 14.79 15.18 4.49
C LYS A 54 15.37 14.92 3.10
N ALA A 55 14.59 15.24 2.06
CA ALA A 55 15.11 15.42 0.70
C ALA A 55 15.26 16.92 0.43
N ALA A 56 16.32 17.32 -0.28
CA ALA A 56 16.55 18.72 -0.62
C ALA A 56 15.41 19.24 -1.52
N GLY A 57 14.84 20.40 -1.18
CA GLY A 57 13.74 21.01 -1.93
C GLY A 57 12.33 20.56 -1.54
N GLU A 58 12.18 19.54 -0.68
CA GLU A 58 10.85 19.10 -0.20
C GLU A 58 10.46 19.80 1.11
N VAL A 59 9.20 20.28 1.19
CA VAL A 59 8.63 20.90 2.41
C VAL A 59 8.17 19.84 3.42
N TYR A 60 7.79 18.65 2.95
CA TYR A 60 7.33 17.57 3.80
C TYR A 60 8.36 16.45 3.88
N GLY A 61 8.49 15.86 5.07
CA GLY A 61 9.30 14.65 5.23
C GLY A 61 8.54 13.43 4.75
N ARG A 62 9.26 12.47 4.15
CA ARG A 62 8.72 11.15 3.83
C ARG A 62 8.76 10.28 5.08
N GLY A 63 7.77 9.41 5.28
CA GLY A 63 7.77 8.43 6.36
C GLY A 63 8.58 7.18 5.99
N PRO A 64 9.01 6.36 6.97
CA PRO A 64 9.73 5.10 6.73
C PRO A 64 8.92 4.11 5.90
N LEU A 65 7.59 4.16 6.04
CA LEU A 65 6.66 3.30 5.36
C LEU A 65 6.72 3.44 3.83
N LEU A 66 7.10 4.62 3.32
CA LEU A 66 7.24 4.81 1.87
C LEU A 66 8.31 3.91 1.25
N ASN A 67 9.35 3.56 2.01
CA ASN A 67 10.41 2.66 1.54
C ASN A 67 9.93 1.20 1.49
N SER A 68 9.08 0.79 2.44
CA SER A 68 8.55 -0.59 2.51
C SER A 68 7.25 -0.80 1.74
N MET A 69 6.59 0.27 1.27
CA MET A 69 5.34 0.22 0.53
C MET A 69 5.34 -0.72 -0.69
N PRO A 70 6.38 -0.77 -1.55
CA PRO A 70 6.38 -1.71 -2.67
C PRO A 70 6.38 -3.18 -2.20
N ALA A 71 7.20 -3.52 -1.20
CA ALA A 71 7.24 -4.87 -0.65
C ALA A 71 5.90 -5.31 -0.05
N ILE A 72 5.20 -4.39 0.65
CA ILE A 72 3.86 -4.66 1.21
C ILE A 72 2.84 -4.94 0.11
N LYS A 73 2.83 -4.15 -0.97
CA LYS A 73 1.90 -4.35 -2.09
C LYS A 73 2.16 -5.69 -2.80
N THR A 74 3.42 -6.03 -3.04
CA THR A 74 3.78 -7.32 -3.64
C THR A 74 3.38 -8.48 -2.74
N CYS A 75 3.58 -8.36 -1.41
CA CYS A 75 3.15 -9.37 -0.45
C CYS A 75 1.63 -9.61 -0.49
N ASN A 76 0.83 -8.54 -0.51
CA ASN A 76 -0.63 -8.66 -0.58
C ASN A 76 -1.08 -9.35 -1.88
N LEU A 77 -0.48 -9.00 -3.02
CA LEU A 77 -0.79 -9.63 -4.30
C LEU A 77 -0.40 -11.11 -4.33
N VAL A 78 0.75 -11.48 -3.76
CA VAL A 78 1.17 -12.89 -3.67
C VAL A 78 0.21 -13.69 -2.80
N ILE A 79 -0.29 -13.12 -1.69
CA ILE A 79 -1.30 -13.77 -0.85
C ILE A 79 -2.59 -14.01 -1.66
N GLU A 80 -3.04 -13.04 -2.44
CA GLU A 80 -4.21 -13.18 -3.31
C GLU A 80 -4.01 -14.31 -4.33
N MET A 81 -2.86 -14.35 -5.02
CA MET A 81 -2.53 -15.41 -5.98
C MET A 81 -2.45 -16.80 -5.31
N ILE A 82 -1.98 -16.89 -4.07
CA ILE A 82 -1.97 -18.16 -3.32
C ILE A 82 -3.39 -18.62 -3.02
N LEU A 83 -4.28 -17.70 -2.61
CA LEU A 83 -5.67 -18.03 -2.32
C LEU A 83 -6.42 -18.50 -3.57
N GLU A 84 -6.22 -17.85 -4.72
CA GLU A 84 -6.81 -18.28 -5.99
C GLU A 84 -6.32 -19.67 -6.42
N ASN A 85 -5.01 -19.93 -6.32
CA ASN A 85 -4.45 -21.24 -6.64
C ASN A 85 -4.88 -22.32 -5.63
N ALA A 86 -5.06 -21.97 -4.36
CA ALA A 86 -5.59 -22.88 -3.35
C ALA A 86 -7.04 -23.28 -3.68
N GLN A 87 -7.88 -22.34 -4.13
CA GLN A 87 -9.23 -22.64 -4.61
C GLN A 87 -9.22 -23.57 -5.82
N MET A 88 -8.33 -23.35 -6.79
CA MET A 88 -8.16 -24.26 -7.93
C MET A 88 -7.69 -25.65 -7.51
N ALA A 89 -6.76 -25.74 -6.57
CA ALA A 89 -6.27 -27.01 -6.03
C ALA A 89 -7.33 -27.79 -5.25
N ILE A 90 -8.18 -27.10 -4.47
CA ILE A 90 -9.27 -27.73 -3.70
C ILE A 90 -10.37 -28.24 -4.64
N SER A 91 -10.75 -27.46 -5.64
CA SER A 91 -11.87 -27.84 -6.51
C SER A 91 -11.53 -28.97 -7.48
N GLY A 92 -10.24 -29.15 -7.77
CA GLY A 92 -9.76 -30.14 -8.74
C GLY A 92 -10.18 -29.81 -10.18
N MET A 93 -9.34 -30.17 -11.14
CA MET A 93 -9.70 -30.18 -12.56
C MET A 93 -9.77 -31.63 -13.00
N TYR A 94 -10.96 -32.05 -13.41
CA TYR A 94 -11.23 -33.43 -13.77
C TYR A 94 -11.37 -33.54 -15.28
N GLN A 95 -10.76 -34.56 -15.87
CA GLN A 95 -10.99 -34.88 -17.27
C GLN A 95 -12.03 -36.00 -17.37
N MET A 96 -13.05 -35.82 -18.19
CA MET A 96 -14.06 -36.84 -18.46
C MET A 96 -13.98 -37.28 -19.93
N GLU A 97 -14.24 -38.55 -20.19
CA GLU A 97 -14.36 -39.06 -21.55
C GLU A 97 -15.73 -38.63 -22.11
N ASP A 98 -15.75 -37.90 -23.24
CA ASP A 98 -16.98 -37.51 -23.94
C ASP A 98 -16.79 -37.63 -25.47
N ASP A 99 -17.84 -38.07 -26.16
CA ASP A 99 -17.84 -38.48 -27.58
C ASP A 99 -18.38 -37.36 -28.48
N GLY A 100 -17.66 -36.23 -28.50
CA GLY A 100 -18.07 -35.02 -29.23
C GLY A 100 -16.91 -34.13 -29.68
N ILE A 101 -17.15 -33.33 -30.72
CA ILE A 101 -16.21 -32.34 -31.26
C ILE A 101 -16.00 -31.26 -30.18
N ILE A 102 -14.80 -31.20 -29.61
CA ILE A 102 -14.47 -30.31 -28.50
C ILE A 102 -13.99 -28.95 -29.06
N ASN A 103 -14.66 -27.85 -28.71
CA ASN A 103 -14.20 -26.50 -29.03
C ASN A 103 -13.35 -25.94 -27.89
N VAL A 104 -12.04 -25.89 -28.11
CA VAL A 104 -11.04 -25.37 -27.17
C VAL A 104 -11.24 -23.89 -26.84
N ASP A 105 -11.90 -23.11 -27.70
CA ASP A 105 -12.11 -21.66 -27.50
C ASP A 105 -13.28 -21.32 -26.55
N THR A 106 -14.11 -22.29 -26.16
CA THR A 106 -15.29 -22.06 -25.27
C THR A 106 -15.09 -22.56 -23.84
N ILE A 107 -13.96 -23.20 -23.53
CA ILE A 107 -13.72 -23.79 -22.19
C ILE A 107 -13.27 -22.69 -21.24
N GLN A 108 -14.11 -22.36 -20.25
CA GLN A 108 -13.75 -21.49 -19.14
C GLN A 108 -13.19 -22.31 -17.97
N LEU A 109 -11.95 -22.02 -17.59
CA LEU A 109 -11.21 -22.70 -16.53
C LEU A 109 -11.63 -22.13 -15.17
N LEU A 110 -12.80 -22.56 -14.70
CA LEU A 110 -13.30 -22.26 -13.36
C LEU A 110 -12.97 -23.44 -12.42
N PRO A 111 -12.87 -23.21 -11.10
CA PRO A 111 -12.68 -24.28 -10.14
C PRO A 111 -13.79 -25.34 -10.30
N GLY A 112 -13.42 -26.61 -10.51
CA GLY A 112 -14.36 -27.72 -10.67
C GLY A 112 -14.83 -27.96 -12.10
N THR A 113 -14.30 -27.23 -13.08
CA THR A 113 -14.57 -27.50 -14.50
C THR A 113 -14.09 -28.89 -14.88
N ILE A 114 -14.99 -29.65 -15.52
CA ILE A 114 -14.71 -30.95 -16.11
C ILE A 114 -14.30 -30.74 -17.57
N ILE A 115 -13.09 -31.14 -17.94
CA ILE A 115 -12.55 -30.99 -19.30
C ILE A 115 -12.77 -32.30 -20.08
N PRO A 116 -13.51 -32.29 -21.20
CA PRO A 116 -13.67 -33.49 -22.01
C PRO A 116 -12.34 -33.87 -22.71
N ARG A 117 -12.01 -35.17 -22.79
CA ARG A 117 -10.80 -35.71 -23.42
C ARG A 117 -11.15 -36.79 -24.46
N SER A 118 -10.35 -36.88 -25.53
CA SER A 118 -10.52 -37.82 -26.65
C SER A 118 -10.58 -39.30 -26.22
N PRO A 119 -11.42 -40.14 -26.89
CA PRO A 119 -11.69 -41.52 -26.48
C PRO A 119 -10.52 -42.47 -26.77
N SER A 120 -9.55 -42.56 -25.85
CA SER A 120 -8.57 -43.66 -25.71
C SER A 120 -7.54 -43.46 -24.58
N SER A 121 -7.83 -42.63 -23.57
CA SER A 121 -6.87 -42.35 -22.51
C SER A 121 -7.44 -42.53 -21.11
N ARG A 122 -6.88 -43.50 -20.38
CA ARG A 122 -6.89 -43.76 -18.92
C ARG A 122 -7.82 -42.87 -18.04
N GLY A 123 -9.14 -42.91 -18.24
CA GLY A 123 -10.15 -42.48 -17.27
C GLY A 123 -10.01 -41.08 -16.66
N LEU A 124 -10.66 -40.86 -15.51
CA LEU A 124 -10.61 -39.64 -14.71
C LEU A 124 -9.19 -39.41 -14.15
N GLU A 125 -8.31 -38.83 -14.95
CA GLU A 125 -6.98 -38.43 -14.52
C GLU A 125 -7.01 -36.97 -14.02
N PRO A 126 -6.61 -36.71 -12.76
CA PRO A 126 -6.49 -35.35 -12.26
C PRO A 126 -5.39 -34.62 -13.05
N ILE A 127 -5.72 -33.45 -13.59
CA ILE A 127 -4.70 -32.59 -14.21
C ILE A 127 -3.80 -32.10 -13.06
N LYS A 128 -2.52 -32.46 -13.12
CA LYS A 128 -1.54 -31.96 -12.15
C LYS A 128 -1.36 -30.46 -12.39
N ASN A 129 -1.63 -29.66 -11.35
CA ASN A 129 -1.29 -28.24 -11.35
C ASN A 129 0.20 -28.09 -11.66
N ALA A 130 0.53 -27.34 -12.73
CA ALA A 130 1.90 -27.24 -13.26
C ALA A 130 2.86 -26.39 -12.41
N GLY A 131 2.42 -25.85 -11.26
CA GLY A 131 3.17 -24.92 -10.43
C GLY A 131 3.67 -25.52 -9.11
N ASN A 132 4.97 -25.39 -8.83
CA ASN A 132 5.56 -25.72 -7.54
C ASN A 132 5.27 -24.60 -6.52
N PHE A 133 4.32 -24.82 -5.61
CA PHE A 133 3.89 -23.87 -4.56
C PHE A 133 5.01 -23.43 -3.60
N ASN A 134 6.08 -24.22 -3.45
CA ASN A 134 7.20 -23.91 -2.55
C ASN A 134 7.94 -22.59 -2.86
N VAL A 135 7.81 -22.04 -4.07
CA VAL A 135 8.48 -20.78 -4.44
C VAL A 135 7.77 -19.56 -3.85
N ALA A 136 6.43 -19.62 -3.70
CA ALA A 136 5.65 -18.51 -3.17
C ALA A 136 5.92 -18.27 -1.68
N ASP A 137 6.09 -19.34 -0.90
CA ASP A 137 6.44 -19.26 0.53
C ASP A 137 7.84 -18.69 0.77
N LEU A 138 8.79 -18.97 -0.12
CA LEU A 138 10.14 -18.38 -0.05
C LEU A 138 10.09 -16.86 -0.25
N VAL A 139 9.34 -16.41 -1.26
CA VAL A 139 9.17 -14.98 -1.56
C VAL A 139 8.40 -14.26 -0.44
N LEU A 140 7.38 -14.90 0.14
CA LEU A 140 6.66 -14.33 1.29
C LEU A 140 7.54 -14.16 2.52
N LYS A 141 8.44 -15.12 2.78
CA LYS A 141 9.36 -15.05 3.91
C LYS A 141 10.38 -13.91 3.72
N ASP A 142 10.93 -13.76 2.53
CA ASP A 142 11.87 -12.69 2.18
C ASP A 142 11.21 -11.30 2.27
N MET A 143 10.00 -11.15 1.73
CA MET A 143 9.22 -9.91 1.81
C MET A 143 8.86 -9.55 3.26
N ARG A 144 8.47 -10.53 4.09
CA ARG A 144 8.19 -10.31 5.52
C ARG A 144 9.43 -9.94 6.31
N GLN A 145 10.57 -10.53 5.99
CA GLN A 145 11.84 -10.17 6.60
C GLN A 145 12.24 -8.74 6.24
N ASN A 146 12.16 -8.37 4.95
CA ASN A 146 12.41 -7.02 4.47
C ASN A 146 11.50 -5.97 5.14
N ILE A 147 10.21 -6.29 5.29
CA ILE A 147 9.26 -5.46 6.05
C ILE A 147 9.73 -5.33 7.51
N ASN A 148 10.02 -6.42 8.20
CA ASN A 148 10.45 -6.34 9.60
C ASN A 148 11.72 -5.50 9.77
N GLU A 149 12.73 -5.68 8.93
CA GLU A 149 13.98 -4.91 8.97
C GLU A 149 13.73 -3.40 8.86
N HIS A 150 12.84 -2.97 7.96
CA HIS A 150 12.50 -1.56 7.81
C HIS A 150 11.66 -0.98 8.97
N TYR A 151 10.90 -1.83 9.68
CA TYR A 151 10.12 -1.42 10.84
C TYR A 151 10.96 -1.42 12.13
N THR A 152 11.93 -2.34 12.27
CA THR A 152 12.76 -2.48 13.49
C THR A 152 14.09 -1.73 13.44
N MET A 153 14.63 -1.38 12.26
CA MET A 153 15.82 -0.51 12.17
C MET A 153 15.50 0.97 12.40
N LYS A 154 15.03 1.28 13.61
CA LYS A 154 15.09 2.61 14.20
C LYS A 154 15.34 2.50 15.71
N CYS A 155 16.59 2.26 16.06
CA CYS A 155 17.38 2.98 17.07
C CYS A 155 18.85 2.64 16.81
#